data_AF-A0A5A7S9B2-F1
#
_entry.id   AF-A0A5A7S9B2-F1
#
_cell.length_a   1.000
_cell.length_b   1.000
_cell.length_c   1.000
_cell.angle_alpha   90.00
_cell.angle_beta   90.00
_cell.angle_gamma   90.00
#
_symmetry.space_group_name_H-M   'P 1'
#
loop_
_entity.id
_entity.type
_entity.pdbx_description
1 polymer ?
#
loop_
_entity_poly.entity_id
_entity_poly.type
_entity_poly.pdbx_seq_one_letter_code
_entity_poly.pdbx_strand_id
1 'polypeptide(L)'
;MASRFVAVHLHSQRVILAGGVVIDLTAIDLSDPVQWCEFHGVTVDGGIAYVYKAVNDAWTTDRGFDYSPGSKTVAPDWDAAPHCGNGLHFGATPGHSRVYMPDATKFVRVGVAVSGLVPLGGKCKAAAVVVAAVEVDRWANEVPQ
;
A
#
# COMPACT_ATOMS: atom_id res chain seq x y z
N MET A 1 11.91 31.19 9.39
CA MET A 1 13.20 31.19 8.69
C MET A 1 13.91 29.89 9.03
N ALA A 2 14.10 29.01 8.05
CA ALA A 2 14.92 27.81 8.22
C ALA A 2 16.37 28.11 7.82
N SER A 3 17.36 27.60 8.55
CA SER A 3 18.77 27.79 8.17
C SER A 3 19.12 26.94 6.95
N ARG A 4 20.23 27.28 6.25
CA ARG A 4 20.60 26.72 4.94
C ARG A 4 20.66 25.19 4.85
N PHE A 5 20.92 24.50 5.96
CA PHE A 5 21.09 23.04 6.00
C PHE A 5 19.90 22.31 6.65
N VAL A 6 18.79 23.01 6.89
CA VAL A 6 17.56 22.39 7.43
C VAL A 6 16.70 21.89 6.28
N ALA A 7 16.38 20.59 6.30
CA ALA A 7 15.38 20.00 5.43
C ALA A 7 13.96 20.46 5.84
N VAL A 8 13.17 20.88 4.87
CA VAL A 8 11.78 21.33 5.07
C VAL A 8 10.86 20.55 4.13
N HIS A 9 9.89 19.84 4.70
CA HIS A 9 8.84 19.17 3.93
C HIS A 9 7.66 20.12 3.73
N LEU A 10 7.44 20.58 2.50
CA LEU A 10 6.32 21.45 2.17
C LEU A 10 5.10 20.58 1.83
N HIS A 11 4.20 20.42 2.80
CA HIS A 11 3.01 19.57 2.67
C HIS A 11 1.80 20.31 2.08
N SER A 12 1.83 21.64 2.01
CA SER A 12 0.71 22.45 1.52
C SER A 12 1.21 23.75 0.90
N GLN A 13 0.57 24.17 -0.20
CA GLN A 13 0.84 25.47 -0.85
C GLN A 13 0.41 26.68 0.01
N ARG A 14 -0.21 26.45 1.18
CA ARG A 14 -0.69 27.52 2.07
C ARG A 14 0.40 28.06 3.03
N VAL A 15 1.64 27.60 2.91
CA VAL A 15 2.73 27.97 3.81
C VAL A 15 3.64 29.03 3.17
N ILE A 16 4.01 30.05 3.94
CA ILE A 16 5.08 30.99 3.56
C ILE A 16 6.40 30.44 4.10
N LEU A 17 7.32 30.06 3.20
CA LEU A 17 8.62 29.49 3.54
C LEU A 17 9.75 30.44 3.15
N ALA A 18 10.73 30.62 4.04
CA ALA A 18 11.95 31.36 3.79
C ALA A 18 13.17 30.60 4.34
N GLY A 19 14.08 30.21 3.45
CA GLY A 19 15.29 29.44 3.73
C GLY A 19 15.10 27.91 3.77
N GLY A 20 16.19 27.18 4.01
CA GLY A 20 16.21 25.70 4.05
C GLY A 20 16.39 25.02 2.70
N VAL A 21 16.38 23.68 2.72
CA VAL A 21 16.31 22.80 1.54
C VAL A 21 14.89 22.24 1.47
N VAL A 22 14.18 22.54 0.39
CA VAL A 22 12.74 22.24 0.27
C VAL A 22 12.53 20.88 -0.41
N ILE A 23 11.75 20.03 0.25
CA ILE A 23 11.15 18.82 -0.33
C ILE A 23 9.68 19.18 -0.58
N ASP A 24 9.32 19.40 -1.84
CA ASP A 24 7.97 19.80 -2.24
C ASP A 24 7.08 18.57 -2.40
N LEU A 25 6.09 18.43 -1.51
CA LEU A 25 5.08 17.37 -1.60
C LEU A 25 3.77 17.86 -2.23
N THR A 26 3.68 19.15 -2.57
CA THR A 26 2.41 19.78 -2.99
C THR A 26 2.01 19.45 -4.43
N ALA A 27 2.95 18.95 -5.24
CA ALA A 27 2.71 18.48 -6.59
C ALA A 27 2.30 17.00 -6.66
N ILE A 28 2.37 16.28 -5.54
CA ILE A 28 2.08 14.84 -5.49
C ILE A 28 0.57 14.62 -5.47
N ASP A 29 0.04 13.97 -6.51
CA ASP A 29 -1.34 13.50 -6.56
C ASP A 29 -1.43 12.08 -6.01
N LEU A 30 -1.80 11.94 -4.73
CA LEU A 30 -1.96 10.63 -4.10
C LEU A 30 -3.22 9.87 -4.54
N SER A 31 -4.03 10.43 -5.43
CA SER A 31 -5.10 9.68 -6.11
C SER A 31 -4.60 8.97 -7.37
N ASP A 32 -3.44 9.38 -7.91
CA ASP A 32 -2.78 8.68 -9.00
C ASP A 32 -2.06 7.42 -8.47
N PRO A 33 -2.34 6.22 -9.03
CA PRO A 33 -1.74 4.97 -8.56
C PRO A 33 -0.21 4.93 -8.64
N VAL A 34 0.38 5.55 -9.66
CA VAL A 34 1.83 5.54 -9.87
C VAL A 34 2.51 6.41 -8.81
N GLN A 35 2.04 7.65 -8.64
CA GLN A 35 2.53 8.55 -7.61
C GLN A 35 2.28 8.03 -6.20
N TRP A 36 1.17 7.34 -5.96
CA TRP A 36 0.91 6.67 -4.67
C TRP A 36 1.95 5.59 -4.38
N CYS A 37 2.28 4.74 -5.36
CA CYS A 37 3.32 3.74 -5.22
C CYS A 37 4.68 4.37 -4.93
N GLU A 38 5.07 5.40 -5.69
CA GLU A 38 6.33 6.13 -5.49
C GLU A 38 6.40 6.78 -4.10
N PHE A 39 5.36 7.49 -3.69
CA PHE A 39 5.29 8.17 -2.40
C PHE A 39 5.43 7.21 -1.21
N HIS A 40 4.80 6.04 -1.31
CA HIS A 40 4.84 5.03 -0.25
C HIS A 40 6.02 4.04 -0.36
N GLY A 41 6.87 4.18 -1.38
CA GLY A 41 8.00 3.26 -1.62
C GLY A 41 7.58 1.84 -2.00
N VAL A 42 6.43 1.69 -2.65
CA VAL A 42 5.93 0.40 -3.16
C VAL A 42 6.75 0.00 -4.38
N THR A 43 7.33 -1.21 -4.34
CA THR A 43 8.02 -1.77 -5.51
C THR A 43 7.05 -1.99 -6.65
N VAL A 44 7.34 -1.41 -7.81
CA VAL A 44 6.62 -1.65 -9.06
C VAL A 44 7.57 -2.28 -10.07
N ASP A 45 7.19 -3.44 -10.62
CA ASP A 45 7.92 -4.14 -11.68
C ASP A 45 6.95 -4.62 -12.76
N GLY A 46 7.24 -4.33 -14.02
CA GLY A 46 6.37 -4.72 -15.14
C GLY A 46 4.91 -4.26 -15.03
N GLY A 47 4.65 -3.12 -14.36
CA GLY A 47 3.28 -2.62 -14.11
C GLY A 47 2.55 -3.33 -12.95
N ILE A 48 3.25 -4.14 -12.16
CA ILE A 48 2.74 -4.81 -10.97
C ILE A 48 3.26 -4.12 -9.71
N ALA A 49 2.35 -3.66 -8.86
CA ALA A 49 2.67 -3.15 -7.53
C ALA A 49 2.66 -4.29 -6.51
N TYR A 50 3.73 -4.39 -5.71
CA TYR A 50 3.84 -5.35 -4.62
C TYR A 50 3.37 -4.75 -3.30
N VAL A 51 2.20 -5.21 -2.84
CA VAL A 51 1.49 -4.66 -1.68
C VAL A 51 1.20 -5.76 -0.66
N TYR A 52 0.76 -5.39 0.54
CA TYR A 52 0.80 -6.28 1.69
C TYR A 52 -0.55 -6.49 2.35
N LYS A 53 -0.80 -7.73 2.79
CA LYS A 53 -1.97 -8.11 3.56
C LYS A 53 -1.56 -8.68 4.92
N ALA A 54 -2.10 -8.11 5.99
CA ALA A 54 -2.08 -8.69 7.33
C ALA A 54 -3.20 -9.73 7.43
N VAL A 55 -2.87 -10.91 7.95
CA VAL A 55 -3.76 -12.07 8.04
C VAL A 55 -3.57 -12.83 9.36
N ASN A 56 -4.53 -13.68 9.69
CA ASN A 56 -4.43 -14.61 10.82
C ASN A 56 -3.72 -15.92 10.41
N ASP A 57 -3.62 -16.87 11.34
CA ASP A 57 -2.97 -18.17 11.12
C ASP A 57 -3.67 -19.06 10.07
N ALA A 58 -4.93 -18.75 9.75
CA ALA A 58 -5.69 -19.38 8.68
C ALA A 58 -5.58 -18.63 7.34
N TRP A 59 -4.60 -17.74 7.20
CA TRP A 59 -4.35 -16.96 5.98
C TRP A 59 -5.52 -16.10 5.51
N THR A 60 -6.36 -15.67 6.45
CA THR A 60 -7.55 -14.88 6.13
C THR A 60 -7.72 -13.69 7.06
N THR A 61 -8.83 -13.00 6.91
CA THR A 61 -9.30 -11.90 7.77
C THR A 61 -10.76 -12.16 8.11
N ASP A 62 -11.35 -11.35 9.00
CA ASP A 62 -12.80 -11.43 9.30
C ASP A 62 -13.71 -11.20 8.07
N ARG A 63 -13.13 -10.76 6.93
CA ARG A 63 -13.81 -10.58 5.65
C ARG A 63 -13.74 -11.80 4.72
N GLY A 64 -13.06 -12.89 5.12
CA GLY A 64 -13.24 -14.22 4.54
C GLY A 64 -12.54 -14.54 3.22
N PHE A 65 -11.54 -13.77 2.80
CA PHE A 65 -10.73 -14.09 1.61
C PHE A 65 -9.51 -14.95 1.98
N ASP A 66 -9.18 -15.94 1.14
CA ASP A 66 -7.94 -16.70 1.25
C ASP A 66 -6.75 -15.86 0.76
N TYR A 67 -5.65 -15.89 1.49
CA TYR A 67 -4.36 -15.29 1.14
C TYR A 67 -3.21 -16.24 1.44
N SER A 68 -3.46 -17.55 1.47
CA SER A 68 -2.43 -18.56 1.66
C SER A 68 -1.31 -18.41 0.61
N PRO A 69 -0.04 -18.69 0.96
CA PRO A 69 1.05 -18.62 -0.02
C PRO A 69 0.71 -19.43 -1.29
N GLY A 70 0.88 -18.81 -2.46
CA GLY A 70 0.49 -19.36 -3.76
C GLY A 70 -0.91 -18.97 -4.25
N SER A 71 -1.78 -18.42 -3.39
CA SER A 71 -3.15 -18.01 -3.78
C SER A 71 -3.18 -16.78 -4.70
N LYS A 72 -4.21 -16.72 -5.57
CA LYS A 72 -4.55 -15.58 -6.44
C LYS A 72 -6.01 -15.17 -6.27
N THR A 73 -6.26 -14.41 -5.23
CA THR A 73 -7.60 -14.01 -4.79
C THR A 73 -8.22 -12.97 -5.73
N VAL A 74 -9.53 -13.05 -5.93
CA VAL A 74 -10.33 -12.09 -6.72
C VAL A 74 -11.48 -11.58 -5.87
N ALA A 75 -11.74 -10.27 -5.88
CA ALA A 75 -12.90 -9.66 -5.24
C ALA A 75 -14.13 -9.79 -6.15
N PRO A 76 -15.19 -10.51 -5.75
CA PRO A 76 -16.40 -10.66 -6.56
C PRO A 76 -17.26 -9.40 -6.61
N ASP A 77 -17.06 -8.48 -5.66
CA ASP A 77 -17.85 -7.27 -5.44
C ASP A 77 -17.10 -5.99 -5.86
N TRP A 78 -16.09 -6.12 -6.74
CA TRP A 78 -15.20 -5.03 -7.12
C TRP A 78 -15.94 -3.77 -7.62
N ASP A 79 -15.55 -2.62 -7.07
CA ASP A 79 -15.91 -1.29 -7.52
C ASP A 79 -14.66 -0.39 -7.51
N ALA A 80 -14.41 0.31 -8.62
CA ALA A 80 -13.26 1.20 -8.78
C ALA A 80 -13.43 2.56 -8.09
N ALA A 81 -14.62 2.91 -7.57
CA ALA A 81 -14.83 4.17 -6.88
C ALA A 81 -13.91 4.30 -5.64
N PRO A 82 -13.31 5.48 -5.37
CA PRO A 82 -12.28 5.69 -4.34
C PRO A 82 -12.88 5.78 -2.93
N HIS A 83 -13.57 4.73 -2.53
CA HIS A 83 -14.18 4.54 -1.21
C HIS A 83 -13.79 3.16 -0.66
N CYS A 84 -13.89 3.01 0.65
CA CYS A 84 -13.54 1.76 1.33
C CYS A 84 -14.65 0.71 1.14
N GLY A 85 -14.27 -0.53 0.85
CA GLY A 85 -15.18 -1.61 0.46
C GLY A 85 -15.01 -2.00 -1.01
N ASN A 86 -15.70 -3.06 -1.41
CA ASN A 86 -15.85 -3.47 -2.81
C ASN A 86 -14.52 -3.67 -3.53
N GLY A 87 -13.71 -4.61 -3.03
CA GLY A 87 -12.36 -4.88 -3.51
C GLY A 87 -11.45 -5.53 -2.47
N LEU A 88 -10.29 -6.02 -2.92
CA LEU A 88 -9.25 -6.53 -2.04
C LEU A 88 -8.40 -5.36 -1.54
N HIS A 89 -8.27 -5.22 -0.22
CA HIS A 89 -7.55 -4.11 0.40
C HIS A 89 -6.16 -4.52 0.87
N PHE A 90 -5.16 -3.70 0.52
CA PHE A 90 -3.74 -3.94 0.82
C PHE A 90 -3.07 -2.69 1.35
N GLY A 91 -2.13 -2.85 2.28
CA GLY A 91 -1.26 -1.77 2.76
C GLY A 91 -0.01 -1.65 1.88
N ALA A 92 0.57 -0.45 1.83
CA ALA A 92 1.84 -0.22 1.14
C ALA A 92 3.03 -0.98 1.78
N THR A 93 2.93 -1.28 3.09
CA THR A 93 3.90 -2.07 3.84
C THR A 93 3.17 -3.03 4.78
N PRO A 94 3.84 -4.06 5.35
CA PRO A 94 3.25 -4.89 6.41
C PRO A 94 2.72 -4.04 7.57
N GLY A 95 3.45 -2.98 7.95
CA GLY A 95 3.04 -2.02 8.97
C GLY A 95 1.73 -1.28 8.63
N HIS A 96 1.57 -0.78 7.39
CA HIS A 96 0.31 -0.18 6.95
C HIS A 96 -0.84 -1.20 7.01
N SER A 97 -0.58 -2.45 6.62
CA SER A 97 -1.58 -3.51 6.67
C SER A 97 -1.99 -3.85 8.10
N ARG A 98 -1.03 -3.87 9.04
CA ARG A 98 -1.23 -4.10 10.47
C ARG A 98 -2.18 -3.09 11.11
N VAL A 99 -2.15 -1.82 10.70
CA VAL A 99 -3.05 -0.78 11.21
C VAL A 99 -4.53 -1.18 11.05
N TYR A 100 -4.86 -1.95 10.01
CA TYR A 100 -6.23 -2.41 9.73
C TYR A 100 -6.55 -3.80 10.26
N MET A 101 -5.56 -4.53 10.79
CA MET A 101 -5.75 -5.79 11.49
C MET A 101 -4.74 -5.90 12.66
N PRO A 102 -5.00 -5.19 13.77
CA PRO A 102 -4.08 -5.09 14.91
C PRO A 102 -3.80 -6.41 15.64
N ASP A 103 -4.49 -7.50 15.30
CA ASP A 103 -4.31 -8.85 15.87
C ASP A 103 -3.83 -9.90 14.86
N ALA A 104 -3.63 -9.55 13.57
CA ALA A 104 -2.88 -10.36 12.60
C ALA A 104 -1.63 -11.04 13.18
N THR A 105 -1.43 -12.28 12.81
CA THR A 105 -0.28 -13.10 13.24
C THR A 105 0.73 -13.27 12.11
N LYS A 106 0.31 -13.01 10.87
CA LYS A 106 1.09 -13.21 9.64
C LYS A 106 0.90 -12.06 8.66
N PHE A 107 1.82 -11.98 7.69
CA PHE A 107 1.74 -11.03 6.58
C PHE A 107 2.04 -11.75 5.27
N VAL A 108 1.41 -11.28 4.20
CA VAL A 108 1.74 -11.70 2.84
C VAL A 108 2.02 -10.51 1.95
N ARG A 109 2.93 -10.69 1.00
CA ARG A 109 3.11 -9.82 -0.16
C ARG A 109 2.34 -10.41 -1.33
N VAL A 110 1.61 -9.58 -2.06
CA VAL A 110 0.90 -9.94 -3.29
C VAL A 110 1.25 -8.93 -4.39
N GLY A 111 1.10 -9.33 -5.66
CA GLY A 111 1.18 -8.38 -6.77
C GLY A 111 -0.21 -8.04 -7.29
N VAL A 112 -0.47 -6.75 -7.50
CA VAL A 112 -1.68 -6.22 -8.12
C VAL A 112 -1.30 -5.36 -9.34
N ALA A 113 -2.16 -5.29 -10.35
CA ALA A 113 -1.90 -4.43 -11.51
C ALA A 113 -2.04 -2.94 -11.12
N VAL A 114 -1.04 -2.13 -11.42
CA VAL A 114 -1.07 -0.67 -11.14
C VAL A 114 -2.24 0.00 -11.86
N SER A 115 -2.57 -0.43 -13.08
CA SER A 115 -3.69 0.09 -13.87
C SER A 115 -5.08 -0.15 -13.27
N GLY A 116 -5.20 -1.07 -12.32
CA GLY A 116 -6.44 -1.37 -11.58
C GLY A 116 -6.35 -1.09 -10.08
N LEU A 117 -5.27 -0.45 -9.63
CA LEU A 117 -5.03 -0.08 -8.24
C LEU A 117 -5.76 1.24 -7.94
N VAL A 118 -6.51 1.28 -6.84
CA VAL A 118 -7.19 2.48 -6.36
C VAL A 118 -6.61 2.89 -5.01
N PRO A 119 -5.88 4.02 -4.93
CA PRO A 119 -5.39 4.57 -3.67
C PRO A 119 -6.52 4.95 -2.70
N LEU A 120 -6.31 4.70 -1.41
CA LEU A 120 -7.25 4.98 -0.32
C LEU A 120 -6.49 5.41 0.94
N GLY A 121 -5.83 6.58 0.90
CA GLY A 121 -4.94 7.04 1.97
C GLY A 121 -3.68 6.17 2.02
N GLY A 122 -3.27 5.69 3.20
CA GLY A 122 -2.08 4.82 3.36
C GLY A 122 -2.25 3.36 2.91
N LYS A 123 -3.32 3.04 2.18
CA LYS A 123 -3.63 1.72 1.64
C LYS A 123 -4.18 1.86 0.21
N CYS A 124 -4.34 0.74 -0.48
CA CYS A 124 -5.03 0.68 -1.76
C CYS A 124 -6.12 -0.40 -1.76
N LYS A 125 -6.90 -0.44 -2.83
CA LYS A 125 -7.70 -1.60 -3.19
C LYS A 125 -7.48 -2.01 -4.66
N ALA A 126 -7.71 -3.28 -4.95
CA ALA A 126 -7.62 -3.83 -6.30
C ALA A 126 -8.66 -4.94 -6.51
N ALA A 127 -9.00 -5.22 -7.77
CA ALA A 127 -9.95 -6.26 -8.14
C ALA A 127 -9.41 -7.68 -7.92
N ALA A 128 -8.11 -7.89 -8.13
CA ALA A 128 -7.50 -9.22 -8.10
C ALA A 128 -6.01 -9.18 -7.76
N VAL A 129 -5.54 -10.25 -7.14
CA VAL A 129 -4.13 -10.61 -7.00
C VAL A 129 -3.66 -11.26 -8.30
N VAL A 130 -2.70 -10.64 -8.98
CA VAL A 130 -2.16 -11.12 -10.28
C VAL A 130 -0.82 -11.84 -10.13
N VAL A 131 -0.06 -11.54 -9.08
CA VAL A 131 1.11 -12.33 -8.63
C VAL A 131 0.78 -12.92 -7.27
N ALA A 132 0.95 -14.24 -7.16
CA ALA A 132 0.49 -15.03 -6.02
C ALA A 132 1.05 -14.54 -4.69
N ALA A 133 0.29 -14.78 -3.61
CA ALA A 133 0.70 -14.43 -2.27
C ALA A 133 2.00 -15.15 -1.86
N VAL A 134 2.87 -14.44 -1.15
CA VAL A 134 4.09 -14.98 -0.53
C VAL A 134 4.11 -14.53 0.92
N GLU A 135 4.37 -15.44 1.86
CA GLU A 135 4.53 -15.07 3.27
C GLU A 135 5.75 -14.19 3.46
N VAL A 136 5.57 -13.11 4.23
CA VAL A 136 6.65 -12.21 4.60
C VAL A 136 6.59 -11.90 6.10
N ASP A 137 7.74 -11.54 6.66
CA ASP A 137 7.81 -11.01 8.01
C ASP A 137 7.31 -9.55 8.07
N ARG A 138 7.31 -8.99 9.28
CA ARG A 138 6.89 -7.61 9.53
C ARG A 138 7.76 -6.53 8.86
N TRP A 139 8.93 -6.91 8.34
CA TRP A 139 9.88 -6.07 7.62
C TRP A 139 9.87 -6.33 6.11
N ALA A 140 8.89 -7.10 5.63
CA ALA A 140 8.70 -7.49 4.23
C ALA A 140 9.76 -8.45 3.65
N ASN A 141 10.55 -9.11 4.50
CA ASN A 141 11.42 -10.20 4.04
C ASN A 141 10.59 -11.48 3.88
N GLU A 142 10.85 -12.24 2.83
CA GLU A 142 10.19 -13.53 2.63
C GLU A 142 10.53 -14.51 3.76
N VAL A 143 9.51 -15.22 4.24
CA VAL A 143 9.69 -16.27 5.25
C VAL A 143 9.95 -17.59 4.51
N PRO A 144 11.10 -18.25 4.72
CA PRO A 144 11.37 -19.57 4.15
C PRO A 144 10.26 -20.55 4.55
N GLN A 145 9.72 -21.26 3.55
CA GLN A 145 8.70 -22.29 3.74
C GLN A 145 9.33 -23.62 4.17
#